data_AF-A0A094EBF6-F1
#
_entry.id   AF-A0A094EBF6-F1
#
_cell.length_a   1.000
_cell.length_b   1.000
_cell.length_c   1.000
_cell.angle_alpha   90.00
_cell.angle_beta   90.00
_cell.angle_gamma   90.00
#
_symmetry.space_group_name_H-M   'P 1'
#
loop_
_entity.id
_entity.type
_entity.pdbx_description
1 polymer ?
#
loop_
_entity_poly.entity_id
_entity_poly.type
_entity_poly.pdbx_seq_one_letter_code
_entity_poly.pdbx_strand_id
1 'polypeptide(L)'
;MLPPVPVLSDYGISPENGFLPDRLPLQHLPDPYYNKWESIVANLQALLLSKRLRGIIHDLPVLTTTGLEDESEWQRAYMMLAFMAHGYIWGGETPSERVPPSISIPLLAVAKHLDIPPVATYAAVVLWNFKPLFNSEPIENLENLSTLLTFTGSLDESWFYLTSVAIEARGGPIVPLMISAMTAAREKDAPYVTACLRSFASRLDDLSVLLVRMHENCDPHVFYHHIRPFLAGSQNMAEAGLPNGVIYDTGSGTDTYSQFSGGSNAQSSLIQFFDIVLGIQHRPTGQKFDKAHSDQEGTAPPPKHNFIHDMRRYMPGAHRRFLADVSLCANIRDFVESRKVDTELTGAYDLCLARLQNFRDKHIAIVARYVVMKSRETPPWTRDESNKHRQNLALSSSSNNQDGKKLRGTGGTALMPFLKQARDETVEPAITPWKKTMGGGFGKLKGVPVVAPPVTDEKLEKTRSVPDLDLQVNGLAGSWAADVETDGVGGGAVKTPSPSINPTDRLAGVVSQSPTHPSGSYPAAVCVPAHLTPNQAPPYTHTFGAHIPGESRAYPTKISLPPSRFTLSSTPSRAP
;
A
#
# COMPACT_ATOMS: atom_id res chain seq x y z
N MET A 1 -17.79 31.23 6.71
CA MET A 1 -16.51 31.03 7.42
C MET A 1 -16.10 29.59 7.21
N LEU A 2 -14.80 29.28 7.14
CA LEU A 2 -14.33 27.89 7.03
C LEU A 2 -14.61 27.13 8.36
N PRO A 3 -14.88 25.81 8.32
CA PRO A 3 -14.95 24.98 9.52
C PRO A 3 -13.63 25.00 10.32
N PRO A 4 -13.62 24.59 11.59
CA PRO A 4 -12.39 24.33 12.34
C PRO A 4 -11.41 23.43 11.57
N VAL A 5 -10.11 23.60 11.80
CA VAL A 5 -9.10 22.70 11.21
C VAL A 5 -9.13 21.37 11.99
N PRO A 6 -9.19 20.20 11.32
CA PRO A 6 -9.29 18.90 12.01
C PRO A 6 -8.11 18.61 12.93
N VAL A 7 -8.39 18.00 14.09
CA VAL A 7 -7.37 17.53 15.05
C VAL A 7 -7.01 16.08 14.71
N LEU A 8 -5.72 15.77 14.52
CA LEU A 8 -5.27 14.47 13.97
C LEU A 8 -5.66 13.26 14.84
N SER A 9 -5.61 13.41 16.17
CA SER A 9 -5.94 12.36 17.14
C SER A 9 -7.36 11.83 17.00
N ASP A 10 -8.31 12.69 16.61
CA ASP A 10 -9.74 12.34 16.49
C ASP A 10 -9.99 11.34 15.34
N TYR A 11 -8.99 11.15 14.47
CA TYR A 11 -9.00 10.23 13.34
C TYR A 11 -7.94 9.13 13.44
N GLY A 12 -7.24 9.02 14.58
CA GLY A 12 -6.17 8.05 14.79
C GLY A 12 -4.90 8.30 13.96
N ILE A 13 -4.70 9.54 13.49
CA ILE A 13 -3.57 9.92 12.64
C ILE A 13 -2.40 10.39 13.53
N SER A 14 -1.23 9.76 13.36
CA SER A 14 -0.02 10.12 14.10
C SER A 14 0.61 11.40 13.52
N PRO A 15 1.04 12.37 14.35
CA PRO A 15 1.82 13.52 13.87
C PRO A 15 3.18 13.12 13.27
N GLU A 16 3.76 12.00 13.71
CA GLU A 16 5.04 11.49 13.21
C GLU A 16 4.83 10.51 12.05
N ASN A 17 4.00 9.49 12.25
CA ASN A 17 3.82 8.38 11.29
C ASN A 17 2.70 8.62 10.26
N GLY A 18 1.95 9.72 10.37
CA GLY A 18 0.83 10.05 9.49
C GLY A 18 -0.30 9.02 9.56
N PHE A 19 -0.56 8.37 8.42
CA PHE A 19 -1.60 7.35 8.26
C PHE A 19 -1.13 5.92 8.58
N LEU A 20 0.15 5.73 8.92
CA LEU A 20 0.58 4.52 9.62
C LEU A 20 0.17 4.62 11.09
N PRO A 21 -0.11 3.48 11.76
CA PRO A 21 -0.39 3.47 13.20
C PRO A 21 0.70 4.13 14.05
N ASP A 22 0.29 4.79 15.13
CA ASP A 22 1.18 5.43 16.09
C ASP A 22 2.04 4.41 16.88
N ARG A 23 1.48 3.21 17.09
CA ARG A 23 2.18 2.03 17.64
C ARG A 23 2.47 1.04 16.52
N LEU A 24 3.62 0.36 16.57
CA LEU A 24 3.99 -0.67 15.60
C LEU A 24 2.88 -1.73 15.44
N PRO A 25 2.58 -2.20 14.20
CA PRO A 25 1.54 -3.19 13.98
C PRO A 25 1.75 -4.48 14.80
N LEU A 26 0.66 -4.99 15.33
CA LEU A 26 0.66 -6.16 16.20
C LEU A 26 1.17 -7.40 15.46
N GLN A 27 2.21 -8.07 16.00
CA GLN A 27 2.86 -9.21 15.34
C GLN A 27 2.16 -10.56 15.57
N HIS A 28 1.31 -10.67 16.58
CA HIS A 28 0.52 -11.85 16.93
C HIS A 28 -0.68 -11.42 17.81
N LEU A 29 -1.89 -11.97 17.61
CA LEU A 29 -3.03 -11.74 18.50
C LEU A 29 -2.74 -12.34 19.88
N PRO A 30 -2.97 -11.62 21.00
CA PRO A 30 -2.58 -12.11 22.33
C PRO A 30 -3.46 -13.27 22.83
N ASP A 31 -4.74 -13.32 22.45
CA ASP A 31 -5.66 -14.40 22.85
C ASP A 31 -5.39 -15.71 22.05
N PRO A 32 -5.00 -16.82 22.73
CA PRO A 32 -4.79 -18.12 22.10
C PRO A 32 -6.00 -18.69 21.36
N TYR A 33 -7.22 -18.18 21.59
CA TYR A 33 -8.42 -18.51 20.82
C TYR A 33 -8.21 -18.31 19.31
N TYR A 34 -7.46 -17.29 18.92
CA TYR A 34 -7.18 -16.96 17.52
C TYR A 34 -5.97 -17.70 16.91
N ASN A 35 -5.31 -18.59 17.66
CA ASN A 35 -4.12 -19.35 17.19
C ASN A 35 -4.32 -20.12 15.88
N LYS A 36 -5.56 -20.45 15.50
CA LYS A 36 -5.85 -21.12 14.22
C LYS A 36 -5.69 -20.19 13.02
N TRP A 37 -6.06 -18.90 13.13
CA TRP A 37 -5.78 -17.90 12.10
C TRP A 37 -4.27 -17.67 12.00
N GLU A 38 -3.61 -17.46 13.14
CA GLU A 38 -2.15 -17.28 13.25
C GLU A 38 -1.38 -18.43 12.59
N SER A 39 -1.76 -19.67 12.90
CA SER A 39 -1.15 -20.88 12.32
C SER A 39 -1.31 -20.97 10.80
N ILE A 40 -2.45 -20.55 10.25
CA ILE A 40 -2.69 -20.53 8.81
C ILE A 40 -1.83 -19.46 8.14
N VAL A 41 -1.83 -18.23 8.67
CA VAL A 41 -1.11 -17.12 8.03
C VAL A 41 0.41 -17.28 8.12
N ALA A 42 0.92 -17.81 9.23
CA ALA A 42 2.34 -18.16 9.39
C ALA A 42 2.82 -19.23 8.37
N ASN A 43 1.90 -20.01 7.81
CA ASN A 43 2.18 -21.05 6.82
C ASN A 43 1.59 -20.73 5.43
N LEU A 44 1.10 -19.50 5.20
CA LEU A 44 0.26 -19.16 4.03
C LEU A 44 0.93 -19.50 2.69
N GLN A 45 2.18 -19.09 2.52
CA GLN A 45 3.00 -19.40 1.35
C GLN A 45 3.09 -20.91 1.10
N ALA A 46 3.45 -21.70 2.14
CA ALA A 46 3.58 -23.14 2.03
C ALA A 46 2.24 -23.83 1.69
N LEU A 47 1.13 -23.33 2.25
CA LEU A 47 -0.23 -23.82 1.97
C LEU A 47 -0.71 -23.46 0.54
N LEU A 48 -0.28 -22.31 -0.01
CA LEU A 48 -0.56 -21.87 -1.39
C LEU A 48 0.26 -22.65 -2.43
N LEU A 49 1.54 -22.91 -2.14
CA LEU A 49 2.44 -23.69 -3.00
C LEU A 49 2.02 -25.18 -3.03
N SER A 50 1.71 -25.76 -1.87
CA SER A 50 1.25 -27.16 -1.75
C SER A 50 -0.22 -27.39 -2.11
N LYS A 51 -0.97 -26.34 -2.48
CA LYS A 51 -2.43 -26.38 -2.78
C LYS A 51 -3.33 -26.86 -1.64
N ARG A 52 -2.82 -26.86 -0.40
CA ARG A 52 -3.55 -27.30 0.80
C ARG A 52 -4.44 -26.24 1.44
N LEU A 53 -4.23 -24.95 1.11
CA LEU A 53 -4.91 -23.83 1.77
C LEU A 53 -6.45 -23.97 1.82
N ARG A 54 -7.09 -24.33 0.70
CA ARG A 54 -8.56 -24.48 0.63
C ARG A 54 -9.08 -25.56 1.58
N GLY A 55 -8.41 -26.72 1.64
CA GLY A 55 -8.77 -27.80 2.56
C GLY A 55 -8.67 -27.38 4.03
N ILE A 56 -7.54 -26.75 4.40
CA ILE A 56 -7.34 -26.23 5.77
C ILE A 56 -8.41 -25.19 6.16
N ILE A 57 -8.85 -24.35 5.23
CA ILE A 57 -9.91 -23.35 5.47
C ILE A 57 -11.31 -23.98 5.55
N HIS A 58 -11.58 -25.10 4.87
CA HIS A 58 -12.83 -25.85 5.03
C HIS A 58 -12.92 -26.52 6.41
N ASP A 59 -11.80 -27.00 6.96
CA ASP A 59 -11.73 -27.60 8.30
C ASP A 59 -11.63 -26.55 9.43
N LEU A 60 -11.40 -25.27 9.09
CA LEU A 60 -11.32 -24.17 10.06
C LEU A 60 -12.71 -23.87 10.64
N PRO A 61 -12.94 -23.97 11.96
CA PRO A 61 -14.19 -23.53 12.56
C PRO A 61 -14.36 -22.01 12.46
N VAL A 62 -15.61 -21.54 12.40
CA VAL A 62 -15.94 -20.11 12.49
C VAL A 62 -15.51 -19.58 13.86
N LEU A 63 -14.51 -18.72 13.89
CA LEU A 63 -14.10 -18.00 15.10
C LEU A 63 -14.83 -16.66 15.16
N THR A 64 -15.37 -16.33 16.33
CA THR A 64 -16.05 -15.05 16.58
C THR A 64 -15.05 -13.93 16.84
N THR A 65 -15.42 -12.69 16.56
CA THR A 65 -14.59 -11.50 16.82
C THR A 65 -14.80 -10.91 18.22
N THR A 66 -15.40 -11.64 19.16
CA THR A 66 -15.80 -11.08 20.48
C THR A 66 -14.66 -10.93 21.47
N GLY A 67 -13.51 -11.57 21.24
CA GLY A 67 -12.29 -11.45 22.06
C GLY A 67 -11.25 -10.50 21.46
N LEU A 68 -11.62 -9.65 20.49
CA LEU A 68 -10.77 -8.58 19.98
C LEU A 68 -11.08 -7.30 20.76
N GLU A 69 -10.13 -6.84 21.57
CA GLU A 69 -10.32 -5.74 22.52
C GLU A 69 -9.70 -4.42 22.03
N ASP A 70 -8.48 -4.46 21.50
CA ASP A 70 -7.73 -3.27 21.04
C ASP A 70 -7.82 -3.07 19.52
N GLU A 71 -7.81 -1.83 19.06
CA GLU A 71 -7.85 -1.47 17.63
C GLU A 71 -6.77 -2.20 16.81
N SER A 72 -5.57 -2.41 17.36
CA SER A 72 -4.49 -3.15 16.69
C SER A 72 -4.80 -4.65 16.51
N GLU A 73 -5.63 -5.24 17.36
CA GLU A 73 -6.14 -6.60 17.21
C GLU A 73 -7.18 -6.69 16.10
N TRP A 74 -8.09 -5.71 15.99
CA TRP A 74 -9.05 -5.60 14.89
C TRP A 74 -8.33 -5.43 13.54
N GLN A 75 -7.32 -4.55 13.48
CA GLN A 75 -6.47 -4.34 12.31
C GLN A 75 -5.72 -5.61 11.91
N ARG A 76 -5.11 -6.32 12.87
CA ARG A 76 -4.43 -7.59 12.62
C ARG A 76 -5.38 -8.67 12.15
N ALA A 77 -6.54 -8.83 12.79
CA ALA A 77 -7.54 -9.82 12.40
C ALA A 77 -8.04 -9.57 10.96
N TYR A 78 -8.33 -8.32 10.59
CA TYR A 78 -8.67 -7.95 9.21
C TYR A 78 -7.56 -8.27 8.23
N MET A 79 -6.30 -7.94 8.54
CA MET A 79 -5.15 -8.30 7.71
C MET A 79 -5.08 -9.82 7.48
N MET A 80 -5.09 -10.62 8.56
CA MET A 80 -5.05 -12.09 8.46
C MET A 80 -6.20 -12.66 7.62
N LEU A 81 -7.42 -12.20 7.88
CA LEU A 81 -8.63 -12.66 7.19
C LEU A 81 -8.65 -12.24 5.71
N ALA A 82 -8.17 -11.05 5.37
CA ALA A 82 -8.05 -10.58 3.99
C ALA A 82 -7.00 -11.37 3.20
N PHE A 83 -5.84 -11.66 3.80
CA PHE A 83 -4.82 -12.54 3.20
C PHE A 83 -5.35 -13.98 3.02
N MET A 84 -6.04 -14.56 4.01
CA MET A 84 -6.67 -15.87 3.86
C MET A 84 -7.76 -15.88 2.79
N ALA A 85 -8.60 -14.84 2.71
CA ALA A 85 -9.64 -14.71 1.69
C ALA A 85 -9.04 -14.65 0.28
N HIS A 86 -8.06 -13.77 0.05
CA HIS A 86 -7.40 -13.63 -1.26
C HIS A 86 -6.60 -14.87 -1.65
N GLY A 87 -5.95 -15.53 -0.68
CA GLY A 87 -5.30 -16.81 -0.90
C GLY A 87 -6.29 -17.93 -1.26
N TYR A 88 -7.47 -17.96 -0.63
CA TYR A 88 -8.52 -18.93 -0.94
C TYR A 88 -9.16 -18.68 -2.32
N ILE A 89 -9.49 -17.42 -2.63
CA ILE A 89 -10.04 -17.00 -3.92
C ILE A 89 -9.04 -17.35 -5.02
N TRP A 90 -7.83 -16.78 -5.00
CA TRP A 90 -6.90 -16.80 -6.15
C TRP A 90 -5.87 -17.93 -6.13
N GLY A 91 -5.62 -18.58 -4.99
CA GLY A 91 -4.53 -19.55 -4.83
C GLY A 91 -4.75 -20.94 -5.43
N GLY A 92 -5.96 -21.24 -5.92
CA GLY A 92 -6.31 -22.51 -6.55
C GLY A 92 -5.76 -22.70 -7.96
N GLU A 93 -6.30 -23.68 -8.69
CA GLU A 93 -6.10 -23.82 -10.13
C GLU A 93 -7.00 -22.86 -10.92
N THR A 94 -8.24 -22.73 -10.46
CA THR A 94 -9.23 -21.73 -10.85
C THR A 94 -9.63 -20.87 -9.64
N PRO A 95 -10.09 -19.63 -9.84
CA PRO A 95 -10.59 -18.80 -8.74
C PRO A 95 -11.81 -19.42 -8.06
N SER A 96 -11.98 -19.14 -6.76
CA SER A 96 -13.20 -19.51 -6.04
C SER A 96 -14.12 -18.31 -5.89
N GLU A 97 -15.35 -18.43 -6.39
CA GLU A 97 -16.39 -17.41 -6.29
C GLU A 97 -17.15 -17.44 -4.95
N ARG A 98 -16.86 -18.38 -4.04
CA ARG A 98 -17.56 -18.54 -2.75
C ARG A 98 -16.58 -18.73 -1.60
N VAL A 99 -16.38 -17.68 -0.81
CA VAL A 99 -15.53 -17.70 0.40
C VAL A 99 -16.33 -18.33 1.55
N PRO A 100 -15.79 -19.34 2.26
CA PRO A 100 -16.55 -20.10 3.24
C PRO A 100 -16.81 -19.32 4.55
N PRO A 101 -17.80 -19.75 5.35
CA PRO A 101 -18.19 -19.07 6.60
C PRO A 101 -17.06 -18.85 7.60
N SER A 102 -16.06 -19.74 7.62
CA SER A 102 -14.86 -19.67 8.48
C SER A 102 -13.99 -18.43 8.26
N ILE A 103 -14.12 -17.80 7.09
CA ILE A 103 -13.50 -16.51 6.75
C ILE A 103 -14.56 -15.42 6.60
N SER A 104 -15.63 -15.68 5.87
CA SER A 104 -16.64 -14.68 5.51
C SER A 104 -17.29 -14.00 6.72
N ILE A 105 -17.74 -14.78 7.71
CA ILE A 105 -18.41 -14.24 8.90
C ILE A 105 -17.47 -13.31 9.70
N PRO A 106 -16.27 -13.75 10.14
CA PRO A 106 -15.36 -12.88 10.87
C PRO A 106 -14.82 -11.73 10.01
N LEU A 107 -14.51 -11.95 8.72
CA LEU A 107 -14.03 -10.89 7.83
C LEU A 107 -15.06 -9.76 7.67
N LEU A 108 -16.34 -10.09 7.48
CA LEU A 108 -17.41 -9.10 7.42
C LEU A 108 -17.58 -8.34 8.74
N ALA A 109 -17.38 -9.00 9.89
CA ALA A 109 -17.45 -8.37 11.20
C ALA A 109 -16.31 -7.37 11.44
N VAL A 110 -15.04 -7.76 11.19
CA VAL A 110 -13.89 -6.85 11.34
C VAL A 110 -13.88 -5.73 10.29
N ALA A 111 -14.29 -6.02 9.05
CA ALA A 111 -14.46 -5.02 7.99
C ALA A 111 -15.49 -3.95 8.38
N LYS A 112 -16.63 -4.37 8.98
CA LYS A 112 -17.65 -3.46 9.50
C LYS A 112 -17.14 -2.61 10.68
N HIS A 113 -16.34 -3.19 11.58
CA HIS A 113 -15.73 -2.45 12.70
C HIS A 113 -14.82 -1.32 12.20
N LEU A 114 -13.90 -1.64 11.30
CA LEU A 114 -12.90 -0.72 10.74
C LEU A 114 -13.46 0.22 9.65
N ASP A 115 -14.75 0.08 9.30
CA ASP A 115 -15.46 0.88 8.29
C ASP A 115 -14.76 0.85 6.90
N ILE A 116 -14.36 -0.36 6.50
CA ILE A 116 -13.55 -0.69 5.31
C ILE A 116 -14.12 -1.95 4.61
N PRO A 117 -14.04 -2.13 3.28
CA PRO A 117 -14.56 -3.32 2.60
C PRO A 117 -13.79 -4.61 2.92
N PRO A 118 -14.44 -5.79 2.85
CA PRO A 118 -13.85 -7.11 3.14
C PRO A 118 -12.96 -7.63 1.99
N VAL A 119 -11.88 -6.92 1.68
CA VAL A 119 -10.96 -7.20 0.57
C VAL A 119 -9.53 -6.84 1.02
N ALA A 120 -8.49 -7.39 0.39
CA ALA A 120 -7.10 -6.98 0.66
C ALA A 120 -6.84 -5.55 0.16
N THR A 121 -7.20 -4.57 0.99
CA THR A 121 -6.97 -3.14 0.79
C THR A 121 -5.52 -2.76 1.05
N TYR A 122 -5.14 -1.55 0.63
CA TYR A 122 -3.87 -0.92 0.99
C TYR A 122 -3.61 -0.88 2.50
N ALA A 123 -4.66 -0.77 3.33
CA ALA A 123 -4.52 -0.86 4.78
C ALA A 123 -4.02 -2.25 5.23
N ALA A 124 -4.61 -3.33 4.71
CA ALA A 124 -4.20 -4.69 5.04
C ALA A 124 -2.81 -5.06 4.51
N VAL A 125 -2.43 -4.61 3.30
CA VAL A 125 -1.15 -5.05 2.68
C VAL A 125 0.01 -4.08 2.89
N VAL A 126 -0.25 -2.83 3.31
CA VAL A 126 0.78 -1.80 3.61
C VAL A 126 0.67 -1.32 5.05
N LEU A 127 -0.38 -0.56 5.40
CA LEU A 127 -0.41 0.23 6.64
C LEU A 127 -0.27 -0.61 7.92
N TRP A 128 -0.76 -1.85 7.90
CA TRP A 128 -0.74 -2.77 9.04
C TRP A 128 0.21 -3.97 8.85
N ASN A 129 0.97 -4.00 7.75
CA ASN A 129 1.76 -5.16 7.32
C ASN A 129 3.28 -4.94 7.40
N PHE A 130 3.77 -4.38 8.50
CA PHE A 130 5.20 -4.17 8.68
C PHE A 130 5.63 -4.33 10.14
N LYS A 131 6.94 -4.56 10.31
CA LYS A 131 7.68 -4.39 11.54
C LYS A 131 9.11 -3.93 11.23
N PRO A 132 9.76 -3.18 12.12
CA PRO A 132 11.21 -3.02 12.05
C PRO A 132 11.92 -4.35 12.39
N LEU A 133 13.14 -4.50 11.88
CA LEU A 133 14.11 -5.52 12.30
C LEU A 133 14.77 -5.09 13.62
N PHE A 134 15.08 -3.80 13.74
CA PHE A 134 15.63 -3.16 14.93
C PHE A 134 14.73 -1.99 15.35
N ASN A 135 14.11 -2.11 16.54
CA ASN A 135 13.19 -1.10 17.09
C ASN A 135 13.85 0.26 17.38
N SER A 136 15.19 0.34 17.37
CA SER A 136 15.97 1.57 17.57
C SER A 136 16.17 2.38 16.29
N GLU A 137 15.83 1.84 15.13
CA GLU A 137 16.01 2.49 13.83
C GLU A 137 14.67 3.00 13.25
N PRO A 138 14.66 4.12 12.50
CA PRO A 138 13.44 4.69 11.96
C PRO A 138 12.70 3.74 10.99
N ILE A 139 11.36 3.75 11.04
CA ILE A 139 10.50 2.96 10.14
C ILE A 139 10.44 3.50 8.70
N GLU A 140 11.10 4.62 8.43
CA GLU A 140 11.35 5.15 7.08
C GLU A 140 12.61 4.56 6.42
N ASN A 141 13.40 3.75 7.14
CA ASN A 141 14.55 3.01 6.61
C ASN A 141 14.09 1.65 6.04
N LEU A 142 14.07 1.49 4.69
CA LEU A 142 13.58 0.27 4.04
C LEU A 142 14.39 -0.98 4.44
N GLU A 143 15.69 -0.82 4.60
CA GLU A 143 16.63 -1.86 5.01
C GLU A 143 16.35 -2.38 6.42
N ASN A 144 15.68 -1.59 7.26
CA ASN A 144 15.25 -1.98 8.60
C ASN A 144 13.83 -2.57 8.61
N LEU A 145 13.12 -2.70 7.48
CA LEU A 145 11.73 -3.18 7.48
C LEU A 145 11.60 -4.66 7.08
N SER A 146 10.58 -5.30 7.65
CA SER A 146 10.11 -6.64 7.29
C SER A 146 8.58 -6.67 7.28
N THR A 147 7.99 -7.42 6.34
CA THR A 147 6.54 -7.64 6.30
C THR A 147 6.07 -8.60 7.39
N LEU A 148 4.81 -8.50 7.79
CA LEU A 148 4.20 -9.50 8.68
C LEU A 148 3.67 -10.70 7.87
N LEU A 149 2.96 -10.44 6.77
CA LEU A 149 2.35 -11.42 5.88
C LEU A 149 2.71 -11.17 4.40
N THR A 150 2.84 -12.26 3.66
CA THR A 150 2.99 -12.30 2.19
C THR A 150 2.26 -13.52 1.63
N PHE A 151 1.83 -13.46 0.37
CA PHE A 151 1.27 -14.61 -0.35
C PHE A 151 2.36 -15.54 -0.90
N THR A 152 3.45 -14.95 -1.37
CA THR A 152 4.52 -15.62 -2.13
C THR A 152 5.78 -15.89 -1.31
N GLY A 153 5.94 -15.24 -0.14
CA GLY A 153 7.16 -15.28 0.66
C GLY A 153 8.40 -14.69 -0.01
N SER A 154 8.25 -13.97 -1.13
CA SER A 154 9.40 -13.42 -1.86
C SER A 154 9.84 -12.06 -1.31
N LEU A 155 11.11 -11.74 -1.57
CA LEU A 155 11.62 -10.40 -1.33
C LEU A 155 10.89 -9.38 -2.20
N ASP A 156 10.52 -9.71 -3.43
CA ASP A 156 9.79 -8.83 -4.35
C ASP A 156 8.42 -8.38 -3.82
N GLU A 157 7.69 -9.27 -3.16
CA GLU A 157 6.41 -8.94 -2.55
C GLU A 157 6.64 -8.06 -1.32
N SER A 158 7.61 -8.43 -0.50
CA SER A 158 7.97 -7.67 0.70
C SER A 158 8.40 -6.25 0.32
N TRP A 159 9.28 -6.10 -0.67
CA TRP A 159 9.79 -4.82 -1.15
C TRP A 159 8.69 -3.97 -1.79
N PHE A 160 7.73 -4.58 -2.48
CA PHE A 160 6.57 -3.87 -3.03
C PHE A 160 5.71 -3.22 -1.94
N TYR A 161 5.40 -3.94 -0.86
CA TYR A 161 4.67 -3.39 0.28
C TYR A 161 5.51 -2.37 1.07
N LEU A 162 6.74 -2.73 1.42
CA LEU A 162 7.59 -1.92 2.29
C LEU A 162 8.04 -0.60 1.63
N THR A 163 8.25 -0.56 0.31
CA THR A 163 8.45 0.71 -0.42
C THR A 163 7.30 1.68 -0.17
N SER A 164 6.07 1.18 -0.10
CA SER A 164 4.90 1.99 0.24
C SER A 164 4.87 2.39 1.73
N VAL A 165 5.26 1.50 2.65
CA VAL A 165 5.37 1.82 4.09
C VAL A 165 6.36 2.95 4.33
N ALA A 166 7.56 2.90 3.73
CA ALA A 166 8.56 3.95 3.90
C ALA A 166 8.12 5.30 3.31
N ILE A 167 7.32 5.30 2.23
CA ILE A 167 6.70 6.52 1.68
C ILE A 167 5.67 7.10 2.65
N GLU A 168 4.81 6.27 3.25
CA GLU A 168 3.84 6.71 4.26
C GLU A 168 4.57 7.27 5.50
N ALA A 169 5.61 6.59 6.00
CA ALA A 169 6.42 7.04 7.15
C ALA A 169 7.15 8.37 6.88
N ARG A 170 7.96 8.46 5.81
CA ARG A 170 8.69 9.68 5.41
C ARG A 170 7.74 10.86 5.15
N GLY A 171 6.54 10.56 4.68
CA GLY A 171 5.48 11.52 4.37
C GLY A 171 4.60 11.90 5.56
N GLY A 172 4.59 11.12 6.65
CA GLY A 172 3.75 11.35 7.82
C GLY A 172 3.81 12.78 8.37
N PRO A 173 5.01 13.37 8.59
CA PRO A 173 5.14 14.73 9.11
C PRO A 173 4.66 15.84 8.16
N ILE A 174 4.31 15.52 6.90
CA ILE A 174 3.66 16.47 5.98
C ILE A 174 2.23 16.79 6.47
N VAL A 175 1.56 15.85 7.12
CA VAL A 175 0.17 16.01 7.58
C VAL A 175 0.05 17.17 8.58
N PRO A 176 0.74 17.16 9.75
CA PRO A 176 0.70 18.31 10.66
C PRO A 176 1.29 19.59 10.04
N LEU A 177 2.34 19.49 9.21
CA LEU A 177 2.95 20.64 8.53
C LEU A 177 1.94 21.43 7.69
N MET A 178 1.13 20.73 6.88
CA MET A 178 0.14 21.37 6.01
C MET A 178 -1.13 21.77 6.77
N ILE A 179 -1.49 21.07 7.85
CA ILE A 179 -2.51 21.51 8.80
C ILE A 179 -2.10 22.84 9.46
N SER A 180 -0.85 22.99 9.90
CA SER A 180 -0.32 24.27 10.41
C SER A 180 -0.33 25.37 9.34
N ALA A 181 0.03 25.05 8.09
CA ALA A 181 -0.05 25.99 6.97
C ALA A 181 -1.50 26.48 6.72
N MET A 182 -2.49 25.59 6.84
CA MET A 182 -3.91 25.95 6.69
C MET A 182 -4.39 26.90 7.79
N THR A 183 -3.88 26.75 9.02
CA THR A 183 -4.12 27.69 10.13
C THR A 183 -3.46 29.05 9.88
N ALA A 184 -2.16 29.06 9.56
CA ALA A 184 -1.41 30.29 9.24
C ALA A 184 -2.03 31.07 8.06
N ALA A 185 -2.58 30.37 7.06
CA ALA A 185 -3.32 30.99 5.96
C ALA A 185 -4.60 31.73 6.41
N ARG A 186 -5.27 31.29 7.49
CA ARG A 186 -6.41 32.01 8.09
C ARG A 186 -5.95 33.26 8.84
N GLU A 187 -4.82 33.16 9.53
CA GLU A 187 -4.19 34.23 10.31
C GLU A 187 -3.46 35.27 9.43
N LYS A 188 -3.29 34.96 8.14
CA LYS A 188 -2.66 35.77 7.09
C LYS A 188 -1.14 35.80 7.09
N ASP A 189 -0.50 34.84 7.76
CA ASP A 189 0.96 34.68 7.78
C ASP A 189 1.48 34.01 6.50
N ALA A 190 1.75 34.84 5.48
CA ALA A 190 2.33 34.39 4.22
C ALA A 190 3.77 33.84 4.35
N PRO A 191 4.69 34.43 5.14
CA PRO A 191 6.01 33.85 5.40
C PRO A 191 5.95 32.41 5.94
N TYR A 192 5.10 32.13 6.93
CA TYR A 192 4.98 30.79 7.51
C TYR A 192 4.40 29.78 6.50
N VAL A 193 3.34 30.15 5.78
CA VAL A 193 2.79 29.31 4.70
C VAL A 193 3.84 29.01 3.62
N THR A 194 4.67 30.00 3.26
CA THR A 194 5.78 29.83 2.31
C THR A 194 6.84 28.86 2.82
N ALA A 195 7.20 28.93 4.10
CA ALA A 195 8.13 28.00 4.73
C ALA A 195 7.58 26.56 4.74
N CYS A 196 6.31 26.37 5.10
CA CYS A 196 5.64 25.07 5.05
C CYS A 196 5.63 24.48 3.64
N LEU A 197 5.27 25.28 2.62
CA LEU A 197 5.27 24.85 1.22
C LEU A 197 6.68 24.46 0.73
N ARG A 198 7.72 25.21 1.10
CA ARG A 198 9.12 24.84 0.79
C ARG A 198 9.52 23.51 1.43
N SER A 199 9.14 23.27 2.69
CA SER A 199 9.39 22.01 3.38
C SER A 199 8.61 20.85 2.76
N PHE A 200 7.34 21.05 2.40
CA PHE A 200 6.52 20.06 1.71
C PHE A 200 7.10 19.68 0.33
N ALA A 201 7.51 20.66 -0.47
CA ALA A 201 8.18 20.42 -1.75
C ALA A 201 9.46 19.58 -1.58
N SER A 202 10.29 19.86 -0.57
CA SER A 202 11.48 19.05 -0.26
C SER A 202 11.11 17.60 0.08
N ARG A 203 10.10 17.40 0.93
CA ARG A 203 9.65 16.05 1.31
C ARG A 203 9.07 15.27 0.12
N LEU A 204 8.40 15.92 -0.83
CA LEU A 204 7.94 15.29 -2.07
C LEU A 204 9.10 14.80 -2.97
N ASP A 205 10.26 15.47 -2.93
CA ASP A 205 11.48 14.94 -3.57
C ASP A 205 12.00 13.69 -2.84
N ASP A 206 11.98 13.64 -1.50
CA ASP A 206 12.35 12.45 -0.72
C ASP A 206 11.43 11.24 -1.01
N LEU A 207 10.11 11.46 -1.07
CA LEU A 207 9.16 10.42 -1.49
C LEU A 207 9.43 9.94 -2.93
N SER A 208 9.88 10.83 -3.80
CA SER A 208 10.26 10.52 -5.19
C SER A 208 11.57 9.75 -5.31
N VAL A 209 12.43 9.79 -4.28
CA VAL A 209 13.62 8.92 -4.15
C VAL A 209 13.17 7.54 -3.67
N LEU A 210 12.39 7.46 -2.59
CA LEU A 210 11.87 6.17 -2.07
C LEU A 210 11.08 5.39 -3.13
N LEU A 211 10.22 6.06 -3.91
CA LEU A 211 9.41 5.40 -4.94
C LEU A 211 10.25 4.68 -6.01
N VAL A 212 11.40 5.21 -6.41
CA VAL A 212 12.24 4.55 -7.45
C VAL A 212 13.04 3.38 -6.90
N ARG A 213 13.19 3.27 -5.57
CA ARG A 213 13.79 2.09 -4.90
C ARG A 213 13.01 0.81 -5.12
N MET A 214 11.75 0.89 -5.60
CA MET A 214 10.99 -0.25 -6.12
C MET A 214 11.80 -1.10 -7.12
N HIS A 215 12.72 -0.49 -7.88
CA HIS A 215 13.57 -1.18 -8.85
C HIS A 215 14.72 -2.00 -8.25
N GLU A 216 15.01 -1.87 -6.96
CA GLU A 216 16.15 -2.52 -6.31
C GLU A 216 15.87 -4.00 -6.05
N ASN A 217 14.77 -4.31 -5.35
CA ASN A 217 14.44 -5.68 -4.94
C ASN A 217 13.00 -6.12 -5.27
N CYS A 218 12.33 -5.49 -6.26
CA CYS A 218 11.07 -6.00 -6.81
C CYS A 218 11.17 -6.17 -8.32
N ASP A 219 11.27 -7.41 -8.80
CA ASP A 219 11.33 -7.71 -10.23
C ASP A 219 9.95 -7.52 -10.92
N PRO A 220 9.89 -6.81 -12.06
CA PRO A 220 8.67 -6.62 -12.83
C PRO A 220 7.92 -7.90 -13.23
N HIS A 221 8.61 -8.99 -13.57
CA HIS A 221 7.99 -10.26 -13.96
C HIS A 221 7.39 -10.98 -12.74
N VAL A 222 8.13 -11.05 -11.64
CA VAL A 222 7.63 -11.61 -10.36
C VAL A 222 6.41 -10.82 -9.88
N PHE A 223 6.47 -9.48 -9.90
CA PHE A 223 5.33 -8.63 -9.60
C PHE A 223 4.12 -8.96 -10.47
N TYR A 224 4.26 -8.98 -11.79
CA TYR A 224 3.12 -9.13 -12.70
C TYR A 224 2.47 -10.52 -12.66
N HIS A 225 3.28 -11.58 -12.58
CA HIS A 225 2.81 -12.96 -12.74
C HIS A 225 2.56 -13.70 -11.41
N HIS A 226 3.20 -13.29 -10.31
CA HIS A 226 3.12 -13.99 -9.02
C HIS A 226 2.45 -13.17 -7.92
N ILE A 227 2.70 -11.86 -7.83
CA ILE A 227 2.17 -11.01 -6.75
C ILE A 227 0.83 -10.38 -7.14
N ARG A 228 0.78 -9.68 -8.27
CA ARG A 228 -0.39 -8.94 -8.76
C ARG A 228 -1.70 -9.76 -8.84
N PRO A 229 -1.71 -11.07 -9.14
CA PRO A 229 -2.94 -11.87 -9.07
C PRO A 229 -3.58 -11.89 -7.69
N PHE A 230 -2.82 -11.98 -6.60
CA PHE A 230 -3.36 -11.96 -5.25
C PHE A 230 -3.86 -10.56 -4.81
N LEU A 231 -3.35 -9.49 -5.42
CA LEU A 231 -3.79 -8.12 -5.17
C LEU A 231 -5.10 -7.74 -5.91
N ALA A 232 -5.64 -8.63 -6.74
CA ALA A 232 -6.89 -8.41 -7.44
C ALA A 232 -8.11 -8.60 -6.50
N GLY A 233 -9.06 -7.68 -6.60
CA GLY A 233 -10.40 -7.84 -6.02
C GLY A 233 -11.33 -8.56 -7.01
N SER A 234 -12.60 -8.71 -6.64
CA SER A 234 -13.60 -9.43 -7.44
C SER A 234 -14.29 -8.59 -8.55
N GLN A 235 -14.11 -7.26 -8.55
CA GLN A 235 -14.77 -6.35 -9.49
C GLN A 235 -14.14 -6.38 -10.89
N ASN A 236 -14.96 -6.48 -11.94
CA ASN A 236 -14.54 -6.57 -13.36
C ASN A 236 -13.67 -7.80 -13.70
N MET A 237 -13.81 -8.92 -12.98
CA MET A 237 -12.95 -10.12 -13.13
C MET A 237 -13.55 -11.25 -13.97
N ALA A 238 -14.49 -10.96 -14.87
CA ALA A 238 -15.12 -11.96 -15.74
C ALA A 238 -14.12 -12.76 -16.58
N GLU A 239 -13.15 -12.09 -17.21
CA GLU A 239 -12.10 -12.74 -18.02
C GLU A 239 -11.11 -13.58 -17.18
N ALA A 240 -11.09 -13.37 -15.85
CA ALA A 240 -10.28 -14.15 -14.91
C ALA A 240 -11.05 -15.33 -14.28
N GLY A 241 -12.35 -15.47 -14.53
CA GLY A 241 -13.19 -16.54 -13.97
C GLY A 241 -14.16 -16.11 -12.85
N LEU A 242 -14.28 -14.81 -12.55
CA LEU A 242 -15.23 -14.27 -11.56
C LEU A 242 -16.18 -13.26 -12.24
N PRO A 243 -17.15 -13.71 -13.07
CA PRO A 243 -18.03 -12.82 -13.84
C PRO A 243 -18.97 -11.98 -12.97
N ASN A 244 -19.47 -12.57 -11.88
CA ASN A 244 -20.40 -11.90 -10.97
C ASN A 244 -19.70 -11.29 -9.75
N GLY A 245 -18.44 -11.64 -9.50
CA GLY A 245 -17.70 -11.28 -8.30
C GLY A 245 -17.54 -12.47 -7.36
N VAL A 246 -17.67 -12.24 -6.05
CA VAL A 246 -17.49 -13.26 -4.99
C VAL A 246 -18.65 -13.20 -4.00
N ILE A 247 -19.15 -14.36 -3.58
CA ILE A 247 -20.09 -14.53 -2.46
C ILE A 247 -19.28 -14.74 -1.18
N TYR A 248 -19.54 -13.93 -0.17
CA TYR A 248 -19.06 -14.15 1.19
C TYR A 248 -20.12 -14.97 1.93
N ASP A 249 -19.96 -16.29 1.92
CA ASP A 249 -20.94 -17.23 2.47
C ASP A 249 -21.05 -17.09 4.00
N THR A 250 -22.22 -16.71 4.51
CA THR A 250 -22.48 -16.60 5.95
C THR A 250 -23.18 -17.83 6.52
N GLY A 251 -23.40 -18.87 5.71
CA GLY A 251 -24.27 -20.00 6.03
C GLY A 251 -25.76 -19.67 5.98
N SER A 252 -26.14 -18.44 5.60
CA SER A 252 -27.55 -18.00 5.53
C SER A 252 -28.32 -18.61 4.36
N GLY A 253 -27.61 -18.98 3.28
CA GLY A 253 -28.21 -19.38 2.01
C GLY A 253 -28.79 -18.20 1.18
N THR A 254 -28.74 -16.96 1.68
CA THR A 254 -29.26 -15.76 0.98
C THR A 254 -28.17 -14.75 0.61
N ASP A 255 -26.90 -15.08 0.81
CA ASP A 255 -25.75 -14.22 0.48
C ASP A 255 -25.63 -13.96 -1.03
N THR A 256 -25.44 -12.69 -1.40
CA THR A 256 -25.36 -12.24 -2.80
C THR A 256 -23.93 -11.98 -3.26
N TYR A 257 -23.72 -12.00 -4.58
CA TYR A 257 -22.44 -11.65 -5.18
C TYR A 257 -22.02 -10.22 -4.84
N SER A 258 -20.76 -10.06 -4.44
CA SER A 258 -20.11 -8.79 -4.12
C SER A 258 -18.93 -8.53 -5.04
N GLN A 259 -18.84 -7.30 -5.56
CA GLN A 259 -17.77 -6.84 -6.43
C GLN A 259 -16.94 -5.74 -5.76
N PHE A 260 -15.75 -6.09 -5.30
CA PHE A 260 -14.79 -5.15 -4.70
C PHE A 260 -13.58 -4.95 -5.61
N SER A 261 -13.10 -3.71 -5.72
CA SER A 261 -11.81 -3.40 -6.34
C SER A 261 -10.65 -3.98 -5.52
N GLY A 262 -9.57 -4.37 -6.18
CA GLY A 262 -8.35 -4.84 -5.51
C GLY A 262 -7.54 -3.73 -4.85
N GLY A 263 -6.47 -4.12 -4.16
CA GLY A 263 -5.52 -3.19 -3.56
C GLY A 263 -4.89 -2.25 -4.61
N SER A 264 -4.76 -0.97 -4.28
CA SER A 264 -4.20 0.05 -5.17
C SER A 264 -3.65 1.24 -4.39
N ASN A 265 -2.55 1.84 -4.86
CA ASN A 265 -1.96 3.05 -4.25
C ASN A 265 -2.91 4.25 -4.23
N ALA A 266 -4.00 4.24 -5.03
CA ALA A 266 -5.07 5.25 -4.95
C ALA A 266 -5.87 5.19 -3.62
N GLN A 267 -5.67 4.13 -2.82
CA GLN A 267 -6.22 3.93 -1.47
C GLN A 267 -5.27 4.49 -0.38
N SER A 268 -4.09 5.01 -0.74
CA SER A 268 -3.26 5.80 0.19
C SER A 268 -3.99 7.10 0.55
N SER A 269 -4.20 7.32 1.83
CA SER A 269 -4.81 8.55 2.35
C SER A 269 -3.86 9.74 2.25
N LEU A 270 -2.54 9.48 2.38
CA LEU A 270 -1.49 10.49 2.26
C LEU A 270 -1.45 11.15 0.87
N ILE A 271 -1.49 10.35 -0.20
CA ILE A 271 -1.46 10.90 -1.57
C ILE A 271 -2.71 11.76 -1.84
N GLN A 272 -3.89 11.33 -1.36
CA GLN A 272 -5.11 12.14 -1.52
C GLN A 272 -5.13 13.38 -0.62
N PHE A 273 -4.49 13.34 0.55
CA PHE A 273 -4.30 14.52 1.40
C PHE A 273 -3.48 15.59 0.68
N PHE A 274 -2.41 15.22 -0.03
CA PHE A 274 -1.61 16.15 -0.86
C PHE A 274 -2.47 16.86 -1.91
N ASP A 275 -3.33 16.12 -2.62
CA ASP A 275 -4.23 16.70 -3.61
C ASP A 275 -5.19 17.72 -2.98
N ILE A 276 -5.79 17.37 -1.83
CA ILE A 276 -6.75 18.23 -1.13
C ILE A 276 -6.09 19.53 -0.65
N VAL A 277 -4.95 19.47 0.04
CA VAL A 277 -4.31 20.68 0.59
C VAL A 277 -3.73 21.59 -0.49
N LEU A 278 -3.37 21.05 -1.65
CA LEU A 278 -2.94 21.82 -2.83
C LEU A 278 -4.11 22.27 -3.72
N GLY A 279 -5.35 21.88 -3.41
CA GLY A 279 -6.53 22.26 -4.20
C GLY A 279 -6.59 21.61 -5.59
N ILE A 280 -5.96 20.44 -5.76
CA ILE A 280 -6.01 19.63 -6.98
C ILE A 280 -7.37 18.92 -7.07
N GLN A 281 -8.01 19.00 -8.23
CA GLN A 281 -9.33 18.40 -8.47
C GLN A 281 -9.26 17.30 -9.52
N HIS A 282 -9.55 16.06 -9.10
CA HIS A 282 -9.58 14.91 -9.99
C HIS A 282 -10.96 14.66 -10.58
N ARG A 283 -11.01 14.36 -11.88
CA ARG A 283 -12.26 14.17 -12.63
C ARG A 283 -12.41 12.70 -13.10
N PRO A 284 -13.64 12.26 -13.43
CA PRO A 284 -13.83 10.96 -14.07
C PRO A 284 -12.98 10.81 -15.33
N THR A 285 -12.39 9.63 -15.54
CA THR A 285 -11.37 9.43 -16.57
C THR A 285 -11.91 9.68 -17.98
N GLY A 286 -11.21 10.50 -18.76
CA GLY A 286 -11.59 10.91 -20.12
C GLY A 286 -12.40 12.21 -20.20
N GLN A 287 -12.72 12.86 -19.07
CA GLN A 287 -13.24 14.23 -19.07
C GLN A 287 -12.08 15.23 -19.17
N LYS A 288 -12.33 16.37 -19.84
CA LYS A 288 -11.44 17.54 -19.85
C LYS A 288 -12.03 18.64 -18.98
N PHE A 289 -11.20 19.63 -18.63
CA PHE A 289 -11.67 20.83 -17.95
C PHE A 289 -12.42 21.75 -18.92
N ASP A 290 -13.75 21.86 -18.75
CA ASP A 290 -14.59 22.81 -19.48
C ASP A 290 -14.86 24.05 -18.61
N LYS A 291 -14.19 25.16 -18.91
CA LYS A 291 -14.46 26.47 -18.28
C LYS A 291 -15.87 27.01 -18.53
N ALA A 292 -16.59 26.49 -19.52
CA ALA A 292 -17.94 26.95 -19.88
C ALA A 292 -19.06 26.33 -19.00
N HIS A 293 -18.76 25.27 -18.24
CA HIS A 293 -19.75 24.54 -17.44
C HIS A 293 -19.70 24.83 -15.92
N SER A 294 -18.77 25.69 -15.44
CA SER A 294 -18.77 26.12 -14.04
C SER A 294 -19.90 27.08 -13.69
N ASP A 295 -20.46 27.75 -14.70
CA ASP A 295 -21.32 28.94 -14.52
C ASP A 295 -22.80 28.66 -14.87
N GLN A 296 -23.16 27.41 -15.16
CA GLN A 296 -24.55 27.01 -15.43
C GLN A 296 -25.15 26.23 -14.26
N GLU A 297 -25.96 26.91 -13.45
CA GLU A 297 -26.90 26.24 -12.55
C GLU A 297 -27.89 25.36 -13.33
N GLY A 298 -28.27 24.23 -12.75
CA GLY A 298 -29.48 23.51 -13.19
C GLY A 298 -29.31 22.38 -14.21
N THR A 299 -28.32 21.50 -14.05
CA THR A 299 -28.53 20.03 -14.03
C THR A 299 -27.19 19.31 -13.87
N ALA A 300 -26.98 18.62 -12.75
CA ALA A 300 -25.78 17.79 -12.59
C ALA A 300 -25.83 16.61 -13.58
N PRO A 301 -24.83 16.43 -14.47
CA PRO A 301 -24.77 15.24 -15.31
C PRO A 301 -24.65 14.00 -14.41
N PRO A 302 -25.14 12.82 -14.86
CA PRO A 302 -25.13 11.61 -14.05
C PRO A 302 -23.71 11.29 -13.58
N PRO A 303 -23.51 10.90 -12.30
CA PRO A 303 -22.19 10.77 -11.71
C PRO A 303 -21.38 9.69 -12.43
N LYS A 304 -20.46 10.11 -13.29
CA LYS A 304 -19.48 9.20 -13.89
C LYS A 304 -18.47 8.81 -12.82
N HIS A 305 -18.15 7.52 -12.75
CA HIS A 305 -17.26 6.92 -11.75
C HIS A 305 -15.94 7.70 -11.62
N ASN A 306 -15.67 8.27 -10.44
CA ASN A 306 -14.43 8.99 -10.16
C ASN A 306 -13.57 8.09 -9.27
N PHE A 307 -12.69 7.32 -9.91
CA PHE A 307 -11.93 6.27 -9.25
C PHE A 307 -11.17 6.72 -7.99
N ILE A 308 -10.58 7.92 -7.98
CA ILE A 308 -9.86 8.42 -6.79
C ILE A 308 -10.83 8.63 -5.62
N HIS A 309 -12.01 9.19 -5.88
CA HIS A 309 -13.04 9.37 -4.85
C HIS A 309 -13.65 8.04 -4.41
N ASP A 310 -13.87 7.10 -5.35
CA ASP A 310 -14.38 5.77 -5.03
C ASP A 310 -13.38 4.94 -4.20
N MET A 311 -12.07 5.13 -4.41
CA MET A 311 -11.02 4.52 -3.58
C MET A 311 -10.97 5.05 -2.14
N ARG A 312 -11.57 6.22 -1.83
CA ARG A 312 -11.74 6.65 -0.42
C ARG A 312 -12.57 5.66 0.38
N ARG A 313 -13.49 4.91 -0.25
CA ARG A 313 -14.29 3.86 0.41
C ARG A 313 -13.45 2.66 0.85
N TYR A 314 -12.22 2.53 0.35
CA TYR A 314 -11.27 1.45 0.64
C TYR A 314 -10.17 1.88 1.63
N MET A 315 -10.28 3.11 2.19
CA MET A 315 -9.48 3.60 3.31
C MET A 315 -10.18 3.26 4.63
N PRO A 316 -9.43 3.13 5.75
CA PRO A 316 -10.02 3.05 7.08
C PRO A 316 -10.99 4.21 7.33
N GLY A 317 -12.11 3.94 8.00
CA GLY A 317 -13.20 4.92 8.11
C GLY A 317 -12.79 6.26 8.71
N ALA A 318 -11.88 6.25 9.69
CA ALA A 318 -11.33 7.45 10.30
C ALA A 318 -10.52 8.30 9.30
N HIS A 319 -9.64 7.67 8.52
CA HIS A 319 -8.86 8.37 7.48
C HIS A 319 -9.78 8.96 6.39
N ARG A 320 -10.84 8.23 6.01
CA ARG A 320 -11.85 8.71 5.05
C ARG A 320 -12.58 9.96 5.57
N ARG A 321 -12.93 10.00 6.86
CA ARG A 321 -13.55 11.17 7.51
C ARG A 321 -12.57 12.35 7.55
N PHE A 322 -11.32 12.13 7.96
CA PHE A 322 -10.29 13.18 7.95
C PHE A 322 -10.15 13.85 6.57
N LEU A 323 -10.04 13.07 5.50
CA LEU A 323 -9.96 13.64 4.15
C LEU A 323 -11.21 14.42 3.76
N ALA A 324 -12.40 14.04 4.22
CA ALA A 324 -13.64 14.79 3.98
C ALA A 324 -13.61 16.14 4.73
N ASP A 325 -13.24 16.14 6.01
CA ASP A 325 -13.22 17.34 6.85
C ASP A 325 -12.12 18.32 6.43
N VAL A 326 -10.92 17.83 6.07
CA VAL A 326 -9.87 18.66 5.45
C VAL A 326 -10.36 19.24 4.11
N SER A 327 -11.11 18.48 3.30
CA SER A 327 -11.64 19.00 2.02
C SER A 327 -12.61 20.18 2.20
N LEU A 328 -13.32 20.26 3.34
CA LEU A 328 -14.23 21.36 3.65
C LEU A 328 -13.52 22.64 4.14
N CYS A 329 -12.25 22.55 4.50
CA CYS A 329 -11.55 23.60 5.23
C CYS A 329 -10.16 23.97 4.67
N ALA A 330 -9.68 23.25 3.64
CA ALA A 330 -8.49 23.54 2.86
C ALA A 330 -8.60 24.89 2.15
N ASN A 331 -7.52 25.68 2.21
CA ASN A 331 -7.53 27.10 1.84
C ASN A 331 -6.21 27.59 1.21
N ILE A 332 -5.19 26.73 1.08
CA ILE A 332 -3.84 27.14 0.63
C ILE A 332 -3.89 27.72 -0.79
N ARG A 333 -4.55 27.05 -1.73
CA ARG A 333 -4.69 27.53 -3.12
C ARG A 333 -5.30 28.94 -3.17
N ASP A 334 -6.43 29.15 -2.51
CA ASP A 334 -7.13 30.44 -2.49
C ASP A 334 -6.32 31.54 -1.77
N PHE A 335 -5.58 31.15 -0.73
CA PHE A 335 -4.67 32.03 0.00
C PHE A 335 -3.51 32.54 -0.88
N VAL A 336 -2.93 31.66 -1.70
CA VAL A 336 -1.87 32.00 -2.67
C VAL A 336 -2.47 32.77 -3.85
N GLU A 337 -3.63 32.35 -4.37
CA GLU A 337 -4.35 33.02 -5.47
C GLU A 337 -4.76 34.45 -5.11
N SER A 338 -5.09 34.76 -3.86
CA SER A 338 -5.33 36.13 -3.39
C SER A 338 -4.05 36.98 -3.25
N ARG A 339 -2.85 36.39 -3.42
CA ARG A 339 -1.53 37.02 -3.24
C ARG A 339 -0.59 36.81 -4.43
N LYS A 340 -1.08 36.84 -5.68
CA LYS A 340 -0.26 36.59 -6.89
C LYS A 340 0.97 37.48 -7.07
N VAL A 341 1.05 38.60 -6.34
CA VAL A 341 2.20 39.52 -6.33
C VAL A 341 3.35 39.00 -5.45
N ASP A 342 3.07 38.12 -4.49
CA ASP A 342 4.06 37.44 -3.67
C ASP A 342 4.70 36.30 -4.47
N THR A 343 5.85 36.59 -5.08
CA THR A 343 6.59 35.66 -5.93
C THR A 343 7.24 34.52 -5.14
N GLU A 344 7.50 34.70 -3.84
CA GLU A 344 8.05 33.65 -2.99
C GLU A 344 6.99 32.63 -2.60
N LEU A 345 5.81 33.09 -2.18
CA LEU A 345 4.66 32.25 -1.83
C LEU A 345 4.13 31.49 -3.05
N THR A 346 3.92 32.19 -4.17
CA THR A 346 3.46 31.56 -5.43
C THR A 346 4.47 30.57 -5.98
N GLY A 347 5.77 30.91 -5.95
CA GLY A 347 6.85 30.02 -6.36
C GLY A 347 6.96 28.75 -5.50
N ALA A 348 6.76 28.87 -4.18
CA ALA A 348 6.77 27.72 -3.27
C ALA A 348 5.57 26.78 -3.50
N TYR A 349 4.39 27.33 -3.77
CA TYR A 349 3.20 26.56 -4.11
C TYR A 349 3.33 25.84 -5.46
N ASP A 350 3.72 26.56 -6.53
CA ASP A 350 3.91 25.96 -7.86
C ASP A 350 5.03 24.90 -7.86
N LEU A 351 6.05 25.05 -6.99
CA LEU A 351 7.08 24.03 -6.76
C LEU A 351 6.52 22.75 -6.13
N CYS A 352 5.55 22.83 -5.21
CA CYS A 352 4.87 21.65 -4.67
C CYS A 352 4.14 20.87 -5.78
N LEU A 353 3.42 21.58 -6.66
CA LEU A 353 2.76 20.96 -7.82
C LEU A 353 3.78 20.30 -8.76
N ALA A 354 4.95 20.92 -8.98
CA ALA A 354 6.03 20.36 -9.78
C ALA A 354 6.60 19.06 -9.19
N ARG A 355 6.79 19.00 -7.86
CA ARG A 355 7.31 17.80 -7.20
C ARG A 355 6.28 16.67 -7.16
N LEU A 356 5.01 16.98 -6.92
CA LEU A 356 3.94 15.99 -7.00
C LEU A 356 3.74 15.47 -8.43
N GLN A 357 3.91 16.32 -9.46
CA GLN A 357 3.93 15.88 -10.86
C GLN A 357 5.12 14.94 -11.14
N ASN A 358 6.33 15.26 -10.69
CA ASN A 358 7.51 14.40 -10.82
C ASN A 358 7.33 13.03 -10.13
N PHE A 359 6.75 13.01 -8.92
CA PHE A 359 6.37 11.77 -8.23
C PHE A 359 5.39 10.93 -9.07
N ARG A 360 4.38 11.58 -9.67
CA ARG A 360 3.40 10.93 -10.56
C ARG A 360 4.01 10.43 -11.87
N ASP A 361 4.96 11.15 -12.46
CA ASP A 361 5.71 10.69 -13.65
C ASP A 361 6.58 9.45 -13.34
N LYS A 362 7.27 9.43 -12.19
CA LYS A 362 8.00 8.25 -11.70
C LYS A 362 7.07 7.05 -11.50
N HIS A 363 5.89 7.26 -10.90
CA HIS A 363 4.88 6.21 -10.76
C HIS A 363 4.37 5.70 -12.13
N ILE A 364 4.16 6.58 -13.10
CA ILE A 364 3.79 6.19 -14.48
C ILE A 364 4.89 5.35 -15.14
N ALA A 365 6.18 5.69 -14.93
CA ALA A 365 7.31 4.91 -15.45
C ALA A 365 7.37 3.51 -14.82
N ILE A 366 7.16 3.39 -13.50
CA ILE A 366 7.04 2.10 -12.81
C ILE A 366 5.87 1.30 -13.40
N VAL A 367 4.67 1.87 -13.49
CA VAL A 367 3.49 1.18 -14.04
C VAL A 367 3.68 0.75 -15.50
N ALA A 368 4.36 1.56 -16.32
CA ALA A 368 4.72 1.18 -17.68
C ALA A 368 5.61 -0.09 -17.70
N ARG A 369 6.63 -0.15 -16.84
CA ARG A 369 7.57 -1.29 -16.76
C ARG A 369 6.95 -2.53 -16.11
N TYR A 370 6.20 -2.39 -15.02
CA TYR A 370 5.70 -3.49 -14.18
C TYR A 370 4.35 -4.05 -14.66
N VAL A 371 3.59 -3.30 -15.47
CA VAL A 371 2.27 -3.72 -15.95
C VAL A 371 2.18 -3.69 -17.47
N VAL A 372 2.51 -2.55 -18.11
CA VAL A 372 2.26 -2.40 -19.55
C VAL A 372 3.22 -3.25 -20.39
N MET A 373 4.52 -3.24 -20.09
CA MET A 373 5.49 -4.09 -20.78
C MET A 373 5.20 -5.58 -20.51
N LYS A 374 5.01 -5.97 -19.24
CA LYS A 374 4.74 -7.36 -18.87
C LYS A 374 3.45 -7.95 -19.45
N SER A 375 2.38 -7.15 -19.57
CA SER A 375 1.16 -7.59 -20.26
C SER A 375 1.33 -7.95 -21.74
N ARG A 376 2.44 -7.54 -22.37
CA ARG A 376 2.78 -7.81 -23.77
C ARG A 376 3.79 -8.95 -23.96
N GLU A 377 4.38 -9.44 -22.87
CA GLU A 377 5.29 -10.58 -22.91
C GLU A 377 4.49 -11.88 -23.03
N THR A 378 4.82 -12.71 -24.02
CA THR A 378 4.28 -14.07 -24.11
C THR A 378 4.95 -14.93 -23.02
N PRO A 379 4.20 -15.54 -22.08
CA PRO A 379 4.81 -16.32 -21.02
C PRO A 379 5.59 -17.52 -21.60
N PRO A 380 6.83 -17.82 -21.15
CA PRO A 380 7.62 -18.94 -21.68
C PRO A 380 6.91 -20.29 -21.61
N TRP A 381 6.00 -20.41 -20.63
CA TRP A 381 5.32 -21.65 -20.29
C TRP A 381 4.09 -21.97 -21.19
N THR A 382 3.62 -21.05 -22.06
CA THR A 382 2.50 -21.34 -23.00
C THR A 382 2.87 -22.21 -24.22
N ARG A 383 4.02 -22.89 -24.19
CA ARG A 383 4.44 -23.87 -25.21
C ARG A 383 4.06 -25.32 -24.87
N ASP A 384 3.51 -25.56 -23.68
CA ASP A 384 3.09 -26.88 -23.22
C ASP A 384 1.56 -26.96 -23.17
N GLU A 385 0.98 -27.79 -24.03
CA GLU A 385 -0.48 -27.99 -24.18
C GLU A 385 -1.15 -28.47 -22.88
N SER A 386 -0.41 -29.16 -21.99
CA SER A 386 -0.94 -29.91 -20.85
C SER A 386 -1.61 -29.07 -19.76
N ASN A 387 -1.30 -27.78 -19.66
CA ASN A 387 -1.59 -26.98 -18.47
C ASN A 387 -2.31 -25.64 -18.84
N LYS A 388 -2.97 -25.64 -20.02
CA LYS A 388 -3.95 -24.62 -20.47
C LYS A 388 -5.10 -24.34 -19.48
N HIS A 389 -5.32 -25.22 -18.50
CA HIS A 389 -6.41 -25.10 -17.51
C HIS A 389 -6.16 -24.09 -16.38
N ARG A 390 -4.93 -23.57 -16.21
CA ARG A 390 -4.65 -22.55 -15.19
C ARG A 390 -5.11 -21.16 -15.64
N GLN A 391 -6.36 -20.81 -15.34
CA GLN A 391 -6.87 -19.45 -15.45
C GLN A 391 -6.27 -18.57 -14.33
N ASN A 392 -5.07 -18.05 -14.57
CA ASN A 392 -4.45 -17.02 -13.74
C ASN A 392 -4.64 -15.63 -14.38
N LEU A 393 -4.78 -14.58 -13.58
CA LEU A 393 -5.07 -13.21 -14.01
C LEU A 393 -4.06 -12.64 -15.03
N ALA A 394 -2.79 -13.06 -14.91
CA ALA A 394 -1.74 -12.67 -15.85
C ALA A 394 -1.87 -13.35 -17.24
N LEU A 395 -2.52 -14.52 -17.30
CA LEU A 395 -2.77 -15.25 -18.54
C LEU A 395 -4.03 -14.73 -19.25
N SER A 396 -5.09 -14.38 -18.50
CA SER A 396 -6.30 -13.77 -19.05
C SER A 396 -6.04 -12.36 -19.62
N SER A 397 -5.05 -11.62 -19.10
CA SER A 397 -4.68 -10.31 -19.65
C SER A 397 -3.90 -10.37 -20.98
N SER A 398 -3.28 -11.50 -21.31
CA SER A 398 -2.45 -11.64 -22.51
C SER A 398 -3.21 -12.27 -23.71
N SER A 399 -4.32 -12.96 -23.45
CA SER A 399 -4.95 -13.85 -24.44
C SER A 399 -5.81 -13.15 -25.51
N ASN A 400 -6.08 -11.84 -25.42
CA ASN A 400 -7.00 -11.19 -26.37
C ASN A 400 -6.67 -9.72 -26.73
N ASN A 401 -5.41 -9.46 -27.08
CA ASN A 401 -4.97 -8.14 -27.58
C ASN A 401 -5.40 -7.82 -29.04
N GLN A 402 -6.21 -8.66 -29.69
CA GLN A 402 -6.66 -8.41 -31.07
C GLN A 402 -7.73 -7.28 -31.16
N ASP A 403 -8.48 -7.02 -30.08
CA ASP A 403 -9.61 -6.06 -30.07
C ASP A 403 -9.29 -4.68 -29.47
N GLY A 404 -8.02 -4.34 -29.23
CA GLY A 404 -7.64 -3.01 -28.72
C GLY A 404 -8.18 -2.65 -27.32
N LYS A 405 -8.59 -3.64 -26.51
CA LYS A 405 -9.06 -3.45 -25.13
C LYS A 405 -7.99 -2.78 -24.26
N LYS A 406 -8.41 -1.81 -23.44
CA LYS A 406 -7.51 -1.04 -22.56
C LYS A 406 -7.07 -1.87 -21.36
N LEU A 407 -5.76 -1.98 -21.14
CA LEU A 407 -5.16 -2.63 -19.96
C LEU A 407 -5.71 -2.05 -18.64
N ARG A 408 -6.05 -2.95 -17.70
CA ARG A 408 -6.67 -2.59 -16.41
C ARG A 408 -5.71 -2.72 -15.22
N GLY A 409 -5.84 -1.80 -14.26
CA GLY A 409 -5.22 -1.93 -12.93
C GLY A 409 -5.91 -2.98 -12.06
N THR A 410 -5.35 -3.29 -10.88
CA THR A 410 -5.98 -4.15 -9.84
C THR A 410 -7.29 -3.56 -9.31
N GLY A 411 -7.42 -2.23 -9.29
CA GLY A 411 -8.67 -1.50 -9.07
C GLY A 411 -9.57 -1.36 -10.33
N GLY A 412 -9.34 -2.14 -11.39
CA GLY A 412 -10.22 -2.24 -12.55
C GLY A 412 -10.22 -1.08 -13.55
N THR A 413 -9.55 0.05 -13.29
CA THR A 413 -9.50 1.20 -14.21
C THR A 413 -8.60 1.00 -15.43
N ALA A 414 -8.91 1.70 -16.54
CA ALA A 414 -8.03 1.82 -17.69
C ALA A 414 -6.76 2.59 -17.30
N LEU A 415 -5.66 1.85 -17.11
CA LEU A 415 -4.57 2.26 -16.22
C LEU A 415 -3.80 3.50 -16.70
N MET A 416 -3.28 3.46 -17.93
CA MET A 416 -2.45 4.56 -18.46
C MET A 416 -3.22 5.87 -18.72
N PRO A 417 -4.45 5.87 -19.27
CA PRO A 417 -5.25 7.10 -19.39
C PRO A 417 -5.55 7.75 -18.04
N PHE A 418 -5.91 6.95 -17.03
CA PHE A 418 -6.20 7.44 -15.68
C PHE A 418 -4.97 8.11 -15.05
N LEU A 419 -3.82 7.43 -15.03
CA LEU A 419 -2.61 7.97 -14.41
C LEU A 419 -2.10 9.23 -15.10
N LYS A 420 -2.14 9.28 -16.45
CA LYS A 420 -1.78 10.47 -17.21
C LYS A 420 -2.70 11.65 -16.90
N GLN A 421 -4.02 11.43 -16.85
CA GLN A 421 -4.97 12.47 -16.47
C GLN A 421 -4.70 12.97 -15.05
N ALA A 422 -4.57 12.09 -14.07
CA ALA A 422 -4.29 12.51 -12.68
C ALA A 422 -2.97 13.30 -12.56
N ARG A 423 -1.93 12.92 -13.31
CA ARG A 423 -0.69 13.71 -13.42
C ARG A 423 -0.93 15.08 -14.04
N ASP A 424 -1.66 15.16 -15.15
CA ASP A 424 -1.91 16.43 -15.85
C ASP A 424 -2.78 17.37 -15.01
N GLU A 425 -3.78 16.83 -14.27
CA GLU A 425 -4.62 17.54 -13.30
C GLU A 425 -3.82 18.16 -12.14
N THR A 426 -2.68 17.55 -11.74
CA THR A 426 -1.77 18.05 -10.68
C THR A 426 -1.33 19.50 -10.88
N VAL A 427 -1.19 19.95 -12.14
CA VAL A 427 -0.60 21.27 -12.47
C VAL A 427 -1.61 22.26 -13.04
N GLU A 428 -2.87 21.85 -13.17
CA GLU A 428 -3.98 22.76 -13.50
C GLU A 428 -4.20 23.88 -12.47
N PRO A 429 -4.01 23.69 -11.15
CA PRO A 429 -4.23 24.75 -10.16
C PRO A 429 -3.01 25.67 -9.95
N ALA A 430 -2.00 25.61 -10.82
CA ALA A 430 -0.81 26.47 -10.76
C ALA A 430 -1.14 27.96 -10.92
N ILE A 431 -0.38 28.82 -10.25
CA ILE A 431 -0.62 30.27 -10.23
C ILE A 431 0.13 30.97 -11.36
N THR A 432 1.36 30.53 -11.65
CA THR A 432 2.15 31.04 -12.77
C THR A 432 1.88 30.25 -14.07
N PRO A 433 2.08 30.84 -15.26
CA PRO A 433 1.87 30.13 -16.52
C PRO A 433 2.76 28.89 -16.66
N TRP A 434 2.15 27.70 -16.60
CA TRP A 434 2.87 26.43 -16.57
C TRP A 434 3.66 26.16 -17.86
N LYS A 435 4.97 26.47 -17.85
CA LYS A 435 5.88 26.12 -18.94
C LYS A 435 6.31 24.67 -18.78
N LYS A 436 5.94 23.83 -19.76
CA LYS A 436 6.31 22.40 -19.86
C LYS A 436 7.81 22.11 -19.73
N THR A 437 8.66 23.13 -19.85
CA THR A 437 10.13 23.05 -19.74
C THR A 437 10.64 22.79 -18.31
N MET A 438 9.84 22.95 -17.25
CA MET A 438 10.31 22.70 -15.86
C MET A 438 10.57 21.21 -15.54
N GLY A 439 10.19 20.29 -16.43
CA GLY A 439 10.53 18.86 -16.31
C GLY A 439 11.98 18.50 -16.67
N GLY A 440 12.79 19.47 -17.11
CA GLY A 440 14.20 19.27 -17.47
C GLY A 440 15.17 19.98 -16.53
N GLY A 441 15.59 19.28 -15.46
CA GLY A 441 16.79 19.61 -14.68
C GLY A 441 16.84 21.00 -14.04
N PHE A 442 16.27 21.16 -12.83
CA PHE A 442 16.69 22.27 -11.97
C PHE A 442 18.11 22.01 -11.44
N GLY A 443 19.07 22.74 -12.01
CA GLY A 443 20.41 22.87 -11.41
C GLY A 443 20.30 23.43 -9.99
N LYS A 444 21.20 22.94 -9.11
CA LYS A 444 21.30 23.25 -7.67
C LYS A 444 20.88 24.70 -7.33
N LEU A 445 19.65 24.86 -6.84
CA LEU A 445 19.32 25.97 -5.96
C LEU A 445 20.17 25.78 -4.69
N LYS A 446 21.09 26.71 -4.42
CA LYS A 446 21.99 26.62 -3.27
C LYS A 446 21.16 26.55 -1.98
N GLY A 447 21.56 25.66 -1.07
CA GLY A 447 20.81 25.37 0.14
C GLY A 447 20.53 26.62 0.97
N VAL A 448 19.25 26.90 1.17
CA VAL A 448 18.77 27.72 2.29
C VAL A 448 18.65 26.77 3.49
N PRO A 449 19.20 27.09 4.67
CA PRO A 449 19.11 26.20 5.82
C PRO A 449 17.63 25.97 6.21
N VAL A 450 17.28 24.72 6.46
CA VAL A 450 15.95 24.34 6.94
C VAL A 450 15.82 24.82 8.39
N VAL A 451 15.17 25.96 8.57
CA VAL A 451 14.73 26.42 9.90
C VAL A 451 13.45 25.65 10.22
N ALA A 452 13.51 24.75 11.20
CA ALA A 452 12.31 24.15 11.77
C ALA A 452 11.44 25.26 12.39
N PRO A 453 10.10 25.22 12.24
CA PRO A 453 9.22 26.18 12.89
C PRO A 453 9.42 26.10 14.42
N PRO A 454 9.39 27.24 15.14
CA PRO A 454 9.60 27.25 16.58
C PRO A 454 8.47 26.50 17.30
N VAL A 455 8.79 25.32 17.84
CA VAL A 455 7.90 24.62 18.78
C VAL A 455 7.89 25.41 20.09
N THR A 456 6.74 26.00 20.42
CA THR A 456 6.55 26.71 21.69
C THR A 456 6.13 25.75 22.80
N ASP A 457 7.08 24.94 23.28
CA ASP A 457 6.90 24.10 24.47
C ASP A 457 7.54 24.74 25.71
N GLU A 458 6.81 25.66 26.34
CA GLU A 458 7.16 26.20 27.65
C GLU A 458 6.72 25.24 28.78
N LYS A 459 7.47 24.13 28.95
CA LYS A 459 7.77 23.42 30.23
C LYS A 459 8.17 21.96 30.00
N LEU A 460 9.49 21.67 29.95
CA LEU A 460 10.04 20.38 30.45
C LEU A 460 11.57 20.42 30.61
N GLU A 461 12.07 21.30 31.49
CA GLU A 461 13.43 21.11 32.03
C GLU A 461 13.44 19.97 33.07
N LYS A 462 14.15 18.87 32.78
CA LYS A 462 15.34 18.43 33.56
C LYS A 462 15.85 17.04 33.17
N THR A 463 17.18 16.91 33.18
CA THR A 463 17.99 15.68 32.95
C THR A 463 17.98 15.19 31.49
N ARG A 464 19.10 14.79 30.87
CA ARG A 464 20.43 14.36 31.37
C ARG A 464 21.55 14.82 30.42
N SER A 465 22.75 15.04 30.95
CA SER A 465 23.99 15.37 30.21
C SER A 465 24.87 14.13 29.97
N VAL A 466 25.40 13.96 28.76
CA VAL A 466 26.48 13.00 28.38
C VAL A 466 27.37 13.69 27.32
N PRO A 467 28.71 13.52 27.30
CA PRO A 467 29.63 14.48 26.67
C PRO A 467 30.08 14.16 25.23
N ASP A 468 30.85 15.09 24.66
CA ASP A 468 31.49 15.09 23.33
C ASP A 468 32.16 13.77 22.92
N LEU A 469 32.11 13.51 21.61
CA LEU A 469 32.92 12.51 20.92
C LEU A 469 33.36 13.07 19.56
N ASP A 470 34.63 13.47 19.49
CA ASP A 470 35.29 13.93 18.26
C ASP A 470 35.20 12.87 17.15
N LEU A 471 34.61 13.24 16.01
CA LEU A 471 34.64 12.43 14.78
C LEU A 471 35.59 13.07 13.76
N GLN A 472 36.80 12.50 13.69
CA GLN A 472 37.80 12.84 12.67
C GLN A 472 37.28 12.58 11.26
N VAL A 473 37.26 13.62 10.43
CA VAL A 473 36.98 13.51 9.00
C VAL A 473 38.23 12.99 8.27
N ASN A 474 38.20 11.74 7.85
CA ASN A 474 39.14 11.19 6.87
C ASN A 474 38.38 10.83 5.59
N GLY A 475 38.54 11.66 4.56
CA GLY A 475 38.00 11.39 3.23
C GLY A 475 38.99 10.60 2.37
N LEU A 476 38.47 9.68 1.55
CA LEU A 476 39.17 9.16 0.38
C LEU A 476 38.20 9.11 -0.80
N ALA A 477 38.61 9.74 -1.90
CA ALA A 477 37.84 9.80 -3.14
C ALA A 477 38.15 8.62 -4.07
N GLY A 478 37.19 8.24 -4.91
CA GLY A 478 37.33 7.17 -5.89
C GLY A 478 36.36 7.35 -7.05
N SER A 479 36.61 8.35 -7.89
CA SER A 479 35.80 8.67 -9.07
C SER A 479 36.04 7.67 -10.21
N TRP A 480 34.97 7.15 -10.81
CA TRP A 480 35.01 6.54 -12.14
C TRP A 480 34.11 7.33 -13.08
N ALA A 481 34.73 8.07 -13.99
CA ALA A 481 34.07 8.58 -15.18
C ALA A 481 34.15 7.51 -16.28
N ALA A 482 33.14 7.47 -17.16
CA ALA A 482 33.18 6.70 -18.40
C ALA A 482 33.09 7.70 -19.55
N ASP A 483 34.09 7.66 -20.43
CA ASP A 483 34.26 8.65 -21.49
C ASP A 483 33.24 8.51 -22.62
N VAL A 484 32.96 9.65 -23.27
CA VAL A 484 32.15 9.72 -24.49
C VAL A 484 33.10 10.05 -25.64
N GLU A 485 33.44 9.05 -26.45
CA GLU A 485 34.14 9.30 -27.71
C GLU A 485 33.14 9.75 -28.79
N THR A 486 33.38 10.95 -29.32
CA THR A 486 32.79 11.43 -30.57
C THR A 486 33.85 11.39 -31.65
N ASP A 487 33.54 10.75 -32.78
CA ASP A 487 34.24 11.02 -34.04
C ASP A 487 33.25 10.96 -35.21
N GLY A 488 33.57 11.63 -36.32
CA GLY A 488 32.64 11.77 -37.43
C GLY A 488 33.29 11.99 -38.79
N VAL A 489 32.43 12.32 -39.77
CA VAL A 489 32.75 12.68 -41.18
C VAL A 489 33.08 11.50 -42.10
N GLY A 490 32.39 11.44 -43.26
CA GLY A 490 32.77 10.53 -44.37
C GLY A 490 31.62 10.19 -45.33
N GLY A 491 31.31 11.08 -46.28
CA GLY A 491 30.14 10.98 -47.17
C GLY A 491 30.16 9.90 -48.26
N GLY A 492 29.10 9.88 -49.09
CA GLY A 492 29.03 9.05 -50.31
C GLY A 492 27.63 8.48 -50.59
N ALA A 493 26.96 8.98 -51.62
CA ALA A 493 25.68 8.44 -52.09
C ALA A 493 25.87 7.36 -53.18
N VAL A 494 24.89 6.47 -53.39
CA VAL A 494 24.23 6.17 -54.70
C VAL A 494 23.36 4.88 -54.67
N LYS A 495 22.10 5.05 -55.09
CA LYS A 495 21.12 4.15 -55.78
C LYS A 495 20.86 2.68 -55.37
N THR A 496 19.55 2.43 -55.27
CA THR A 496 18.69 1.21 -55.41
C THR A 496 18.95 0.34 -56.67
N PRO A 497 18.34 -0.87 -56.88
CA PRO A 497 17.13 -1.46 -56.24
C PRO A 497 17.13 -2.99 -55.93
N SER A 498 15.96 -3.48 -55.48
CA SER A 498 15.46 -4.87 -55.29
C SER A 498 15.50 -5.76 -56.57
N PRO A 499 15.13 -7.08 -56.62
CA PRO A 499 14.03 -7.75 -55.85
C PRO A 499 14.08 -9.29 -55.55
N SER A 500 13.15 -9.71 -54.66
CA SER A 500 12.24 -10.90 -54.70
C SER A 500 12.68 -12.38 -54.95
N ILE A 501 11.88 -13.29 -54.34
CA ILE A 501 11.47 -14.68 -54.72
C ILE A 501 11.86 -15.81 -53.73
N ASN A 502 10.82 -16.58 -53.38
CA ASN A 502 10.73 -17.87 -52.66
C ASN A 502 10.12 -18.89 -53.68
N PRO A 503 9.96 -20.22 -53.43
CA PRO A 503 10.58 -21.13 -52.45
C PRO A 503 10.99 -22.52 -53.09
N THR A 504 11.05 -23.59 -52.25
CA THR A 504 10.78 -25.05 -52.48
C THR A 504 11.89 -26.13 -52.31
N ASP A 505 11.43 -27.25 -51.72
CA ASP A 505 11.85 -28.66 -51.76
C ASP A 505 13.15 -29.19 -51.09
N ARG A 506 12.92 -30.07 -50.08
CA ARG A 506 13.15 -31.55 -50.09
C ARG A 506 12.71 -32.14 -48.74
N LEU A 507 11.76 -33.09 -48.63
CA LEU A 507 11.67 -34.51 -49.07
C LEU A 507 12.31 -35.55 -48.12
N ALA A 508 11.44 -36.38 -47.51
CA ALA A 508 11.59 -37.78 -47.03
C ALA A 508 12.71 -38.16 -46.03
N GLY A 509 12.57 -39.13 -45.12
CA GLY A 509 11.43 -40.02 -44.78
C GLY A 509 11.89 -41.22 -43.91
N VAL A 510 10.96 -42.14 -43.55
CA VAL A 510 11.17 -43.45 -42.85
C VAL A 510 11.58 -43.33 -41.36
N VAL A 511 10.84 -43.76 -40.31
CA VAL A 511 9.98 -44.94 -39.98
C VAL A 511 10.75 -46.20 -39.52
N SER A 512 10.83 -46.45 -38.19
CA SER A 512 10.25 -47.67 -37.53
C SER A 512 10.70 -47.90 -36.07
N GLN A 513 9.69 -48.15 -35.21
CA GLN A 513 9.57 -49.13 -34.11
C GLN A 513 10.67 -49.37 -33.04
N SER A 514 10.21 -49.26 -31.78
CA SER A 514 10.76 -49.77 -30.50
C SER A 514 10.81 -51.32 -30.40
N PRO A 515 11.57 -51.93 -29.46
CA PRO A 515 10.89 -52.43 -28.23
C PRO A 515 11.72 -52.57 -26.90
N THR A 516 11.00 -52.58 -25.77
CA THR A 516 11.17 -53.36 -24.50
C THR A 516 12.44 -53.31 -23.60
N HIS A 517 12.18 -53.23 -22.27
CA HIS A 517 13.08 -53.54 -21.15
C HIS A 517 13.52 -55.03 -21.08
N PRO A 518 14.59 -55.37 -20.31
CA PRO A 518 14.33 -55.96 -18.97
C PRO A 518 15.35 -55.61 -17.85
N SER A 519 15.06 -56.17 -16.66
CA SER A 519 15.69 -56.10 -15.33
C SER A 519 17.18 -56.41 -15.16
N GLY A 520 17.79 -55.92 -14.06
CA GLY A 520 19.06 -56.38 -13.47
C GLY A 520 19.21 -55.96 -11.99
N SER A 521 19.93 -56.75 -11.16
CA SER A 521 19.85 -56.72 -9.68
C SER A 521 21.16 -56.41 -8.93
N TYR A 522 21.02 -55.90 -7.68
CA TYR A 522 21.85 -55.91 -6.43
C TYR A 522 23.13 -56.80 -6.35
N PRO A 523 24.08 -56.63 -5.38
CA PRO A 523 23.99 -56.01 -4.02
C PRO A 523 25.18 -55.03 -3.69
N ALA A 524 25.66 -54.68 -2.47
CA ALA A 524 25.39 -55.05 -1.04
C ALA A 524 25.91 -53.97 -0.03
N ALA A 525 25.38 -53.97 1.21
CA ALA A 525 25.97 -53.52 2.50
C ALA A 525 26.38 -52.02 2.69
N VAL A 526 26.36 -51.40 3.88
CA VAL A 526 26.48 -51.88 5.29
C VAL A 526 25.39 -51.28 6.21
N CYS A 527 25.11 -51.93 7.34
CA CYS A 527 24.00 -51.66 8.26
C CYS A 527 24.21 -50.55 9.34
N VAL A 528 23.06 -50.02 9.76
CA VAL A 528 22.69 -49.39 11.06
C VAL A 528 22.68 -50.46 12.21
N PRO A 529 22.16 -50.27 13.45
CA PRO A 529 21.76 -49.07 14.25
C PRO A 529 22.21 -49.10 15.75
N ALA A 530 21.79 -48.09 16.53
CA ALA A 530 21.36 -48.29 17.92
C ALA A 530 20.34 -47.23 18.41
N HIS A 531 19.18 -47.67 18.89
CA HIS A 531 18.23 -46.89 19.72
C HIS A 531 18.62 -46.99 21.20
N LEU A 532 18.09 -46.09 22.05
CA LEU A 532 17.51 -46.44 23.36
C LEU A 532 16.65 -45.29 23.93
N THR A 533 15.76 -45.63 24.88
CA THR A 533 14.59 -44.84 25.35
C THR A 533 14.72 -44.41 26.84
N PRO A 534 13.82 -43.57 27.41
CA PRO A 534 14.11 -42.74 28.59
C PRO A 534 13.58 -43.27 29.94
N ASN A 535 14.12 -42.77 31.07
CA ASN A 535 13.34 -42.63 32.33
C ASN A 535 13.96 -41.73 33.43
N GLN A 536 13.08 -41.04 34.17
CA GLN A 536 13.08 -40.69 35.63
C GLN A 536 14.24 -39.93 36.35
N ALA A 537 13.82 -39.00 37.23
CA ALA A 537 14.58 -38.33 38.31
C ALA A 537 14.60 -39.21 39.60
N PRO A 538 15.13 -38.86 40.82
CA PRO A 538 15.33 -37.53 41.44
C PRO A 538 16.68 -37.39 42.24
N PRO A 539 16.75 -36.89 43.50
CA PRO A 539 16.94 -35.47 43.89
C PRO A 539 18.20 -35.21 44.76
N TYR A 540 18.63 -33.94 44.93
CA TYR A 540 19.34 -33.52 46.14
C TYR A 540 19.08 -32.05 46.53
N THR A 541 18.97 -31.82 47.84
CA THR A 541 18.74 -30.54 48.53
C THR A 541 20.04 -29.89 48.97
N HIS A 542 20.09 -28.55 49.07
CA HIS A 542 20.73 -27.88 50.21
C HIS A 542 20.15 -26.47 50.47
N THR A 543 20.09 -26.11 51.75
CA THR A 543 19.44 -24.92 52.34
C THR A 543 20.45 -23.86 52.84
N PHE A 544 19.92 -22.79 53.47
CA PHE A 544 20.58 -21.59 54.07
C PHE A 544 20.80 -20.40 53.10
N GLY A 545 20.49 -19.15 53.46
CA GLY A 545 19.90 -18.64 54.71
C GLY A 545 19.55 -17.13 54.67
N ALA A 546 18.75 -16.67 55.65
CA ALA A 546 18.20 -15.31 55.87
C ALA A 546 19.19 -14.13 55.69
N HIS A 547 18.78 -12.89 55.36
CA HIS A 547 17.95 -12.02 56.23
C HIS A 547 17.29 -10.80 55.54
N ILE A 548 16.25 -10.26 56.20
CA ILE A 548 15.45 -9.06 55.85
C ILE A 548 15.91 -7.86 56.73
N PRO A 549 15.79 -6.59 56.25
CA PRO A 549 14.81 -5.64 56.82
C PRO A 549 14.07 -4.83 55.71
N GLY A 550 12.87 -4.26 55.90
CA GLY A 550 11.96 -4.28 57.06
C GLY A 550 11.44 -2.90 57.49
N GLU A 551 10.45 -2.32 56.80
CA GLU A 551 9.55 -1.19 57.20
C GLU A 551 8.57 -0.93 56.02
N SER A 552 7.23 -0.86 56.07
CA SER A 552 6.15 -0.70 57.07
C SER A 552 5.55 0.71 57.22
N ARG A 553 4.42 0.96 56.53
CA ARG A 553 3.26 1.85 56.83
C ARG A 553 2.39 1.95 55.57
N ALA A 554 1.07 2.14 55.57
CA ALA A 554 -0.07 1.94 56.48
C ALA A 554 -1.29 2.56 55.73
N TYR A 555 -2.45 1.92 55.76
CA TYR A 555 -3.69 2.45 55.15
C TYR A 555 -4.28 3.64 55.93
N PRO A 556 -5.21 4.39 55.29
CA PRO A 556 -6.49 4.63 55.97
C PRO A 556 -7.73 4.31 55.11
N THR A 557 -8.91 4.50 55.70
CA THR A 557 -10.13 3.72 55.45
C THR A 557 -11.33 4.57 55.00
N LYS A 558 -12.23 3.98 54.19
CA LYS A 558 -13.68 4.24 54.01
C LYS A 558 -14.29 5.61 54.40
N ILE A 559 -15.01 6.22 53.44
CA ILE A 559 -16.29 6.93 53.67
C ILE A 559 -17.31 6.47 52.60
N SER A 560 -18.61 6.48 52.90
CA SER A 560 -19.69 5.85 52.12
C SER A 560 -20.83 6.80 51.72
N LEU A 561 -21.28 6.71 50.44
CA LEU A 561 -22.67 6.85 49.92
C LEU A 561 -23.46 8.17 50.20
N PRO A 562 -24.40 8.63 49.32
CA PRO A 562 -25.51 7.86 48.74
C PRO A 562 -25.84 8.13 47.24
N PRO A 563 -26.84 7.45 46.63
CA PRO A 563 -27.07 7.46 45.17
C PRO A 563 -28.17 8.43 44.70
N SER A 564 -28.06 8.90 43.45
CA SER A 564 -29.11 9.66 42.73
C SER A 564 -29.90 8.78 41.76
N ARG A 565 -31.19 9.09 41.59
CA ARG A 565 -32.22 8.21 40.99
C ARG A 565 -32.39 8.38 39.47
N PHE A 566 -32.93 7.32 38.86
CA PHE A 566 -33.70 7.37 37.62
C PHE A 566 -34.83 8.41 37.64
N THR A 567 -35.05 9.08 36.51
CA THR A 567 -36.39 9.50 36.06
C THR A 567 -36.52 9.36 34.54
N LEU A 568 -37.52 8.58 34.10
CA LEU A 568 -38.01 8.57 32.72
C LEU A 568 -38.91 9.79 32.48
N SER A 569 -38.89 10.35 31.27
CA SER A 569 -40.07 11.04 30.71
C SER A 569 -40.11 10.88 29.19
N SER A 570 -41.32 10.80 28.66
CA SER A 570 -41.61 10.28 27.32
C SER A 570 -42.41 11.26 26.47
N THR A 571 -41.96 11.51 25.22
CA THR A 571 -42.80 11.80 24.03
C THR A 571 -43.65 13.12 24.07
N PRO A 572 -44.28 13.60 22.95
CA PRO A 572 -44.48 12.95 21.67
C PRO A 572 -44.19 13.75 20.38
N SER A 573 -44.22 12.98 19.28
CA SER A 573 -44.39 13.37 17.88
C SER A 573 -45.56 14.34 17.63
N ARG A 574 -45.38 15.25 16.66
CA ARG A 574 -46.45 15.62 15.72
C ARG A 574 -45.90 16.15 14.39
N ALA A 575 -46.22 15.44 13.30
CA ALA A 575 -46.36 15.99 11.95
C ALA A 575 -47.80 16.55 11.79
N PRO A 576 -48.15 17.30 10.72
CA PRO A 576 -48.08 16.81 9.32
C PRO A 576 -46.88 17.29 8.53
#